data_AF-Q4C8F0-F1
#
_entry.id   AF-Q4C8F0-F1
#
_cell.length_a   1.000
_cell.length_b   1.000
_cell.length_c   1.000
_cell.angle_alpha   90.00
_cell.angle_beta   90.00
_cell.angle_gamma   90.00
#
_symmetry.space_group_name_H-M   'P 1'
#
loop_
_entity.id
_entity.type
_entity.pdbx_description
1 polymer ?
#
loop_
_entity_poly.entity_id
_entity_poly.type
_entity_poly.pdbx_seq_one_letter_code
_entity_poly.pdbx_strand_id
1 'polypeptide(L)'
;MVIFYIIIGILIAITLLLVAYLIYTIRQQKIKKRRQYSYFVPRRPNFLDRIKRYWRRVNLQHLLGYLIAIATLVYYTQNYTQGNQSYQITEIYNSTVFTKVEKPITIADKNLWLSNRNKPHPLVMNIPANEEVSIKSVANYIADHESDPFQRIKALHDYVATRISYDADAYFSGEYPPQDPQTVFKTRQAVCQGYANLLMALSKAINEEILIIVGDSRT
;
A
#
# COMPACT_ATOMS: atom_id res chain seq x y z
N MET A 1 -0.95 57.29 27.81
CA MET A 1 -1.72 56.03 27.64
C MET A 1 -1.19 55.14 26.52
N VAL A 2 -0.84 55.67 25.33
CA VAL A 2 -0.35 54.85 24.18
C VAL A 2 0.92 54.04 24.48
N ILE A 3 1.90 54.65 25.17
CA ILE A 3 3.18 53.99 25.52
C ILE A 3 2.97 52.76 26.41
N PHE A 4 1.98 52.79 27.31
CA PHE A 4 1.65 51.69 28.21
C PHE A 4 1.16 50.45 27.43
N TYR A 5 0.31 50.63 26.42
CA TYR A 5 -0.16 49.54 25.57
C TYR A 5 0.94 48.96 24.67
N ILE A 6 1.89 49.79 24.23
CA ILE A 6 3.06 49.33 23.46
C ILE A 6 3.94 48.42 24.31
N ILE A 7 4.22 48.81 25.56
CA ILE A 7 5.03 48.02 26.49
C ILE A 7 4.36 46.68 26.80
N ILE A 8 3.05 46.67 27.04
CA ILE A 8 2.28 45.43 27.27
C ILE A 8 2.31 44.52 26.04
N GLY A 9 2.17 45.09 24.83
CA GLY A 9 2.25 44.31 23.59
C GLY A 9 3.61 43.64 23.39
N ILE A 10 4.69 44.35 23.70
CA ILE A 10 6.06 43.81 23.66
C ILE A 10 6.22 42.68 24.69
N LEU A 11 5.72 42.87 25.92
CA LEU A 11 5.79 41.85 26.97
C LEU A 11 5.06 40.56 26.57
N ILE A 12 3.88 40.68 25.96
CA ILE A 12 3.09 39.54 25.47
C ILE A 12 3.82 38.83 24.32
N ALA A 13 4.44 39.57 23.40
CA ALA A 13 5.20 38.96 22.31
C ALA A 13 6.42 38.17 22.83
N ILE A 14 7.13 38.70 23.84
CA ILE A 14 8.26 38.04 24.48
C ILE A 14 7.83 36.77 25.20
N THR A 15 6.71 36.80 25.95
CA THR A 15 6.22 35.60 26.65
C THR A 15 5.80 34.50 25.69
N LEU A 16 5.14 34.84 24.58
CA LEU A 16 4.78 33.88 23.52
C LEU A 16 6.03 33.25 22.87
N LEU A 17 7.08 34.03 22.63
CA LEU A 17 8.35 33.53 22.10
C LEU A 17 9.04 32.57 23.07
N LEU A 18 9.04 32.89 24.37
CA LEU A 18 9.62 32.02 25.40
C LEU A 18 8.84 30.70 25.54
N VAL A 19 7.51 30.75 25.47
CA VAL A 19 6.65 29.55 25.50
C VAL A 19 6.89 28.69 24.25
N ALA A 20 6.97 29.29 23.06
CA ALA A 20 7.29 28.57 21.83
C ALA A 20 8.69 27.93 21.88
N TYR A 21 9.68 28.63 22.45
CA TYR A 21 11.02 28.11 22.67
C TYR A 21 11.03 26.94 23.67
N LEU A 22 10.26 27.03 24.75
CA LEU A 22 10.11 25.95 25.72
C LEU A 22 9.44 24.71 25.10
N ILE A 23 8.38 24.89 24.30
CA ILE A 23 7.73 23.79 23.56
C ILE A 23 8.72 23.15 22.59
N TYR A 24 9.53 23.96 21.91
CA TYR A 24 10.57 23.48 21.01
C TYR A 24 11.61 22.62 21.76
N THR A 25 12.12 23.07 22.90
CA THR A 25 13.12 22.30 23.68
C THR A 25 12.55 21.01 24.27
N ILE A 26 11.31 21.02 24.76
CA ILE A 26 10.61 19.81 25.24
C ILE A 26 10.43 18.81 24.07
N ARG A 27 10.08 19.28 22.87
CA ARG A 27 10.02 18.42 21.67
C ARG A 27 11.38 17.84 21.33
N GLN A 28 12.46 18.62 21.41
CA GLN A 28 13.83 18.12 21.18
C GLN A 28 14.25 17.06 22.22
N GLN A 29 13.84 17.22 23.48
CA GLN A 29 14.11 16.21 24.52
C GLN A 29 13.36 14.89 24.25
N LYS A 30 12.09 14.93 23.83
CA LYS A 30 11.35 13.74 23.38
C LYS A 30 12.00 13.05 22.18
N ILE A 31 12.61 13.82 21.28
CA ILE A 31 13.35 13.30 20.12
C ILE A 31 14.65 12.58 20.56
N LYS A 32 15.40 13.14 21.53
CA LYS A 32 16.61 12.47 22.06
C LYS A 32 16.29 11.14 22.75
N LYS A 33 15.19 11.05 23.52
CA LYS A 33 14.81 9.80 24.21
C LYS A 33 14.37 8.68 23.24
N ARG A 34 13.95 9.02 22.01
CA ARG A 34 13.62 8.06 20.94
C ARG A 34 14.83 7.53 20.16
N ARG A 35 16.02 8.11 20.32
CA ARG A 35 17.24 7.71 19.58
C ARG A 35 17.92 6.44 20.10
N GLN A 36 17.43 5.82 21.18
CA GLN A 36 18.04 4.63 21.76
C GLN A 36 17.60 3.32 21.08
N TYR A 37 16.58 3.34 20.21
CA TYR A 37 16.22 2.17 19.39
C TYR A 37 16.62 2.43 17.93
N SER A 38 17.64 1.69 17.52
CA SER A 38 18.38 1.80 16.26
C SER A 38 17.58 1.25 15.09
N TYR A 39 17.25 2.08 14.09
CA TYR A 39 17.30 1.83 12.65
C TYR A 39 17.28 3.21 11.95
N PHE A 40 18.14 3.41 10.95
CA PHE A 40 18.26 4.67 10.22
C PHE A 40 16.99 4.93 9.39
N VAL A 41 16.11 5.80 9.87
CA VAL A 41 14.92 6.26 9.13
C VAL A 41 15.29 7.56 8.42
N PRO A 42 15.29 7.63 7.07
CA PRO A 42 15.50 8.89 6.38
C PRO A 42 14.35 9.87 6.70
N ARG A 43 14.72 11.14 6.87
CA ARG A 43 13.81 12.26 7.17
C ARG A 43 12.60 12.22 6.22
N ARG A 44 11.37 12.12 6.75
CA ARG A 44 10.16 12.38 5.96
C ARG A 44 10.28 13.80 5.38
N PRO A 45 10.21 13.98 4.05
CA PRO A 45 10.20 15.31 3.46
C PRO A 45 8.97 16.04 3.96
N ASN A 46 9.15 17.27 4.45
CA ASN A 46 8.03 18.06 4.91
C ASN A 46 7.11 18.38 3.72
N PHE A 47 5.91 18.88 4.01
CA PHE A 47 4.92 19.21 2.98
C PHE A 47 5.48 20.14 1.89
N LEU A 48 6.36 21.09 2.27
CA LEU A 48 6.99 22.03 1.35
C LEU A 48 8.00 21.35 0.42
N ASP A 49 8.76 20.37 0.89
CA ASP A 49 9.70 19.59 0.06
C ASP A 49 8.97 18.68 -0.94
N ARG A 50 7.75 18.23 -0.61
CA ARG A 50 6.88 17.51 -1.57
C ARG A 50 6.38 18.46 -2.66
N ILE A 51 5.90 19.64 -2.29
CA ILE A 51 5.46 20.68 -3.23
C ILE A 51 6.61 21.09 -4.14
N LYS A 52 7.78 21.40 -3.57
CA LYS A 52 8.95 21.86 -4.33
C LYS A 52 9.43 20.82 -5.36
N ARG A 53 9.35 19.53 -5.04
CA ARG A 53 9.66 18.44 -5.99
C ARG A 53 8.62 18.30 -7.09
N TYR A 54 7.34 18.51 -6.78
CA TYR A 54 6.25 18.50 -7.77
C TYR A 54 6.42 19.65 -8.78
N TRP A 55 6.63 20.87 -8.31
CA TRP A 55 6.81 22.06 -9.16
C TRP A 55 8.08 22.04 -10.01
N ARG A 56 9.10 21.27 -9.62
CA ARG A 56 10.35 21.12 -10.39
C ARG A 56 10.18 20.27 -11.66
N ARG A 57 9.08 19.52 -11.81
CA ARG A 57 8.76 18.72 -12.99
C ARG A 57 7.70 19.35 -13.91
N VAL A 58 7.06 20.45 -13.48
CA VAL A 58 6.05 21.14 -14.28
C VAL A 58 6.76 22.07 -15.25
N ASN A 59 6.75 21.72 -16.54
CA ASN A 59 7.33 22.55 -17.59
C ASN A 59 6.40 23.75 -17.85
N LEU A 60 6.81 24.96 -17.49
CA LEU A 60 5.93 26.16 -17.51
C LEU A 60 5.32 26.43 -18.89
N GLN A 61 5.99 26.04 -19.98
CA GLN A 61 5.49 26.14 -21.35
C GLN A 61 4.23 25.30 -21.62
N HIS A 62 3.86 24.36 -20.75
CA HIS A 62 2.69 23.49 -20.94
C HIS A 62 1.58 23.76 -19.92
N LEU A 63 1.74 24.77 -19.04
CA LEU A 63 0.72 25.17 -18.07
C LEU A 63 -0.60 25.56 -18.74
N LEU A 64 -0.52 26.26 -19.88
CA LEU A 64 -1.71 26.61 -20.66
C LEU A 64 -2.44 25.35 -21.15
N GLY A 65 -1.70 24.34 -21.61
CA GLY A 65 -2.24 23.06 -22.04
C GLY A 65 -2.89 22.27 -20.90
N TYR A 66 -2.29 22.27 -19.71
CA TYR A 66 -2.90 21.66 -18.52
C TYR A 66 -4.17 22.39 -18.08
N LEU A 67 -4.17 23.73 -18.11
CA LEU A 67 -5.37 24.52 -17.80
C LEU A 67 -6.50 24.27 -18.79
N ILE A 68 -6.18 24.17 -20.08
CA ILE A 68 -7.14 23.80 -21.12
C ILE A 68 -7.64 22.38 -20.88
N ALA A 69 -6.77 21.39 -20.64
CA ALA A 69 -7.18 20.00 -20.38
C ALA A 69 -8.07 19.87 -19.13
N ILE A 70 -7.74 20.58 -18.05
CA ILE A 70 -8.54 20.62 -16.82
C ILE A 70 -9.88 21.31 -17.09
N ALA A 71 -9.90 22.45 -17.78
CA ALA A 71 -11.15 23.14 -18.13
C ALA A 71 -12.04 22.27 -19.04
N THR A 72 -11.43 21.55 -19.98
CA THR A 72 -12.13 20.61 -20.87
C THR A 72 -12.69 19.43 -20.08
N LEU A 73 -11.91 18.87 -19.14
CA LEU A 73 -12.36 17.79 -18.26
C LEU A 73 -13.50 18.26 -17.35
N VAL A 74 -13.42 19.47 -16.77
CA VAL A 74 -14.50 20.06 -15.96
C VAL A 74 -15.76 20.27 -16.79
N TYR A 75 -15.64 20.88 -17.99
CA TYR A 75 -16.76 21.03 -18.92
C TYR A 75 -17.38 19.69 -19.30
N TYR A 76 -16.55 18.68 -19.57
CA TYR A 76 -17.02 17.34 -19.91
C TYR A 76 -17.74 16.68 -18.74
N THR A 77 -17.21 16.79 -17.51
CA THR A 77 -17.86 16.23 -16.30
C THR A 77 -19.17 16.95 -15.95
N GLN A 78 -19.26 18.27 -16.12
CA GLN A 78 -20.50 19.03 -15.95
C GLN A 78 -21.58 18.66 -16.99
N ASN A 79 -21.19 18.42 -18.24
CA ASN A 79 -22.12 17.98 -19.28
C ASN A 79 -22.45 16.48 -19.22
N TYR A 80 -21.56 15.66 -18.64
CA TYR A 80 -21.86 14.25 -18.38
C TYR A 80 -22.97 14.07 -17.35
N THR A 81 -23.12 15.01 -16.41
CA THR A 81 -24.20 14.97 -15.43
C THR A 81 -25.58 15.38 -15.97
N GLN A 82 -25.69 15.84 -17.22
CA GLN A 82 -26.95 16.20 -17.87
C GLN A 82 -27.39 15.21 -18.98
N GLY A 83 -26.56 14.20 -19.29
CA GLY A 83 -26.88 13.11 -20.20
C GLY A 83 -27.27 11.85 -19.43
N ASN A 84 -28.52 11.79 -18.95
CA ASN A 84 -29.07 10.58 -18.33
C ASN A 84 -29.19 9.44 -19.36
N GLN A 85 -28.15 8.62 -19.43
CA GLN A 85 -28.32 7.18 -19.57
C GLN A 85 -27.37 6.51 -18.58
N SER A 86 -27.94 6.16 -17.42
CA SER A 86 -27.36 5.26 -16.45
C SER A 86 -27.22 3.87 -17.07
N TYR A 87 -26.15 3.67 -17.84
CA TYR A 87 -25.77 2.37 -18.36
C TYR A 87 -25.09 1.56 -17.25
N GLN A 88 -25.90 0.68 -16.62
CA GLN A 88 -25.58 -0.72 -16.35
C GLN A 88 -24.34 -1.09 -15.48
N ILE A 89 -23.73 -0.18 -14.70
CA ILE A 89 -22.67 -0.58 -13.74
C ILE A 89 -23.25 -1.20 -12.46
N THR A 90 -24.49 -0.88 -12.09
CA THR A 90 -25.18 -1.49 -10.93
C THR A 90 -25.64 -2.93 -11.17
N GLU A 91 -25.84 -3.35 -12.42
CA GLU A 91 -26.19 -4.75 -12.73
C GLU A 91 -24.95 -5.66 -12.75
N ILE A 92 -23.78 -5.21 -13.21
CA ILE A 92 -22.56 -6.05 -13.24
C ILE A 92 -22.02 -6.29 -11.82
N TYR A 93 -22.10 -5.31 -10.92
CA TYR A 93 -21.70 -5.48 -9.51
C TYR A 93 -22.60 -6.47 -8.76
N ASN A 94 -23.87 -6.62 -9.19
CA ASN A 94 -24.84 -7.48 -8.53
C ASN A 94 -25.11 -8.82 -9.24
N SER A 95 -24.74 -9.00 -10.52
CA SER A 95 -25.20 -10.16 -11.31
C SER A 95 -24.20 -11.29 -11.48
N THR A 96 -22.92 -11.15 -11.12
CA THR A 96 -21.94 -12.23 -11.40
C THR A 96 -20.92 -12.59 -10.30
N VAL A 97 -20.89 -11.92 -9.14
CA VAL A 97 -19.81 -12.17 -8.14
C VAL A 97 -20.27 -12.65 -6.75
N PHE A 98 -21.58 -12.69 -6.45
CA PHE A 98 -22.05 -13.14 -5.11
C PHE A 98 -23.14 -14.23 -5.11
N THR A 99 -23.39 -14.90 -6.23
CA THR A 99 -24.42 -15.97 -6.26
C THR A 99 -23.96 -17.30 -5.67
N LYS A 100 -22.68 -17.42 -5.29
CA LYS A 100 -22.18 -18.52 -4.46
C LYS A 100 -21.40 -17.97 -3.28
N VAL A 101 -22.11 -17.35 -2.33
CA VAL A 101 -21.57 -17.21 -0.97
C VAL A 101 -21.44 -18.63 -0.42
N GLU A 102 -20.25 -19.18 -0.52
CA GLU A 102 -19.92 -20.41 0.20
C GLU A 102 -20.20 -20.23 1.70
N LYS A 103 -20.59 -21.34 2.31
CA LYS A 103 -21.08 -21.44 3.69
C LYS A 103 -20.23 -20.56 4.63
N PRO A 104 -20.85 -19.78 5.55
CA PRO A 104 -20.10 -18.92 6.45
C PRO A 104 -19.00 -19.72 7.15
N ILE A 105 -17.78 -19.17 7.10
CA ILE A 105 -16.57 -19.70 7.74
C ILE A 105 -16.95 -20.17 9.15
N THR A 106 -16.81 -21.47 9.40
CA THR A 106 -17.20 -22.06 10.67
C THR A 106 -16.18 -21.67 11.75
N ILE A 107 -16.56 -21.77 13.03
CA ILE A 107 -15.62 -21.54 14.14
C ILE A 107 -14.39 -22.48 14.05
N ALA A 108 -14.57 -23.67 13.46
CA ALA A 108 -13.47 -24.61 13.19
C ALA A 108 -12.44 -24.03 12.20
N ASP A 109 -12.89 -23.39 11.12
CA ASP A 109 -12.02 -22.79 10.09
C ASP A 109 -11.25 -21.58 10.65
N LYS A 110 -11.88 -20.81 11.54
CA LYS A 110 -11.22 -19.71 12.25
C LYS A 110 -10.10 -20.23 13.15
N ASN A 111 -10.35 -21.30 13.91
CA ASN A 111 -9.35 -21.92 14.77
C ASN A 111 -8.22 -22.58 13.95
N LEU A 112 -8.52 -23.10 12.76
CA LEU A 112 -7.52 -23.62 11.82
C LEU A 112 -6.55 -22.52 11.36
N TRP A 113 -7.08 -21.36 10.96
CA TRP A 113 -6.24 -20.19 10.64
C TRP A 113 -5.39 -19.79 11.85
N LEU A 114 -6.02 -19.56 13.01
CA LEU A 114 -5.37 -18.99 14.18
C LEU A 114 -4.27 -19.87 14.79
N SER A 115 -4.43 -21.20 14.74
CA SER A 115 -3.49 -22.17 15.30
C SER A 115 -2.21 -22.33 14.46
N ASN A 116 -2.29 -22.11 13.15
CA ASN A 116 -1.18 -22.30 12.21
C ASN A 116 -0.57 -21.00 11.63
N ARG A 117 -0.93 -19.83 12.17
CA ARG A 117 -0.42 -18.52 11.67
C ARG A 117 1.09 -18.35 11.74
N ASN A 118 1.72 -19.00 12.72
CA ASN A 118 3.11 -18.73 13.05
C ASN A 118 4.09 -19.63 12.29
N LYS A 119 3.60 -20.54 11.43
CA LYS A 119 4.44 -21.48 10.69
C LYS A 119 4.03 -21.51 9.22
N PRO A 120 4.99 -21.33 8.28
CA PRO A 120 4.74 -21.58 6.88
C PRO A 120 4.26 -23.01 6.65
N HIS A 121 3.48 -23.20 5.58
CA HIS A 121 3.04 -24.51 5.15
C HIS A 121 4.25 -25.46 4.96
N PRO A 122 4.22 -26.70 5.48
CA PRO A 122 5.37 -27.61 5.41
C PRO A 122 5.89 -27.85 3.99
N LEU A 123 4.98 -27.97 3.02
CA LEU A 123 5.30 -28.12 1.60
C LEU A 123 6.16 -26.96 1.08
N VAL A 124 5.83 -25.73 1.47
CA VAL A 124 6.56 -24.52 1.04
C VAL A 124 7.99 -24.50 1.56
N MET A 125 8.26 -25.11 2.72
CA MET A 125 9.62 -25.17 3.27
C MET A 125 10.52 -26.15 2.52
N ASN A 126 9.94 -27.08 1.74
CA ASN A 126 10.66 -28.18 1.11
C ASN A 126 10.53 -28.19 -0.42
N ILE A 127 10.09 -27.09 -1.04
CA ILE A 127 10.02 -26.99 -2.50
C ILE A 127 11.43 -27.15 -3.09
N PRO A 128 11.65 -28.14 -3.98
CA PRO A 128 12.94 -28.34 -4.64
C PRO A 128 13.34 -27.13 -5.50
N ALA A 129 14.63 -26.81 -5.55
CA ALA A 129 15.11 -25.65 -6.30
C ALA A 129 14.81 -25.72 -7.82
N ASN A 130 14.73 -26.93 -8.39
CA ASN A 130 14.34 -27.14 -9.78
C ASN A 130 12.85 -26.88 -10.06
N GLU A 131 12.01 -26.81 -9.02
CA GLU A 131 10.61 -26.41 -9.12
C GLU A 131 10.42 -24.89 -8.97
N GLU A 132 11.39 -24.20 -8.35
CA GLU A 132 11.38 -22.73 -8.19
C GLU A 132 11.90 -21.97 -9.44
N VAL A 133 11.73 -22.54 -10.63
CA VAL A 133 12.25 -21.97 -11.89
C VAL A 133 11.27 -21.01 -12.58
N SER A 134 9.98 -21.14 -12.31
CA SER A 134 8.95 -20.23 -12.83
C SER A 134 7.72 -20.20 -11.93
N ILE A 135 6.92 -19.13 -12.05
CA ILE A 135 5.64 -18.98 -11.35
C ILE A 135 4.74 -20.21 -11.59
N LYS A 136 4.66 -20.68 -12.84
CA LYS A 136 3.83 -21.83 -13.21
C LYS A 136 4.34 -23.13 -12.57
N SER A 137 5.65 -23.37 -12.57
CA SER A 137 6.24 -24.57 -11.97
C SER A 137 5.95 -24.65 -10.47
N VAL A 138 6.14 -23.53 -9.75
CA VAL A 138 5.83 -23.45 -8.32
C VAL A 138 4.36 -23.68 -8.04
N ALA A 139 3.48 -23.02 -8.80
CA ALA A 139 2.04 -23.17 -8.60
C ALA A 139 1.59 -24.63 -8.82
N ASN A 140 2.04 -25.25 -9.92
CA ASN A 140 1.76 -26.64 -10.23
C ASN A 140 2.29 -27.57 -9.14
N TYR A 141 3.55 -27.40 -8.70
CA TYR A 141 4.13 -28.20 -7.63
C TYR A 141 3.27 -28.16 -6.35
N ILE A 142 2.81 -26.96 -5.97
CA ILE A 142 1.92 -26.80 -4.81
C ILE A 142 0.57 -27.51 -5.05
N ALA A 143 -0.03 -27.36 -6.24
CA ALA A 143 -1.33 -27.98 -6.55
C ALA A 143 -1.28 -29.52 -6.62
N ASP A 144 -0.18 -30.07 -7.13
CA ASP A 144 0.01 -31.52 -7.27
C ASP A 144 0.23 -32.22 -5.91
N HIS A 145 0.67 -31.48 -4.89
CA HIS A 145 1.04 -32.02 -3.58
C HIS A 145 0.15 -31.54 -2.43
N GLU A 146 -0.79 -30.62 -2.67
CA GLU A 146 -1.78 -30.18 -1.69
C GLU A 146 -3.21 -30.21 -2.29
N SER A 147 -3.96 -31.22 -1.88
CA SER A 147 -5.31 -31.48 -2.42
C SER A 147 -6.38 -30.62 -1.75
N ASP A 148 -6.18 -30.22 -0.48
CA ASP A 148 -7.13 -29.38 0.22
C ASP A 148 -7.08 -27.93 -0.33
N PRO A 149 -8.19 -27.38 -0.88
CA PRO A 149 -8.18 -26.07 -1.53
C PRO A 149 -7.72 -24.95 -0.60
N PHE A 150 -8.13 -25.01 0.66
CA PHE A 150 -7.76 -23.98 1.64
C PHE A 150 -6.27 -24.03 1.95
N GLN A 151 -5.71 -25.22 2.20
CA GLN A 151 -4.29 -25.41 2.45
C GLN A 151 -3.44 -25.09 1.21
N ARG A 152 -3.96 -25.35 0.01
CA ARG A 152 -3.33 -24.98 -1.25
C ARG A 152 -3.19 -23.46 -1.39
N ILE A 153 -4.26 -22.69 -1.14
CA ILE A 153 -4.18 -21.23 -1.13
C ILE A 153 -3.24 -20.72 -0.03
N LYS A 154 -3.28 -21.33 1.17
CA LYS A 154 -2.33 -21.01 2.24
C LYS A 154 -0.88 -21.26 1.81
N ALA A 155 -0.60 -22.35 1.10
CA ALA A 155 0.73 -22.66 0.58
C ALA A 155 1.19 -21.63 -0.46
N LEU A 156 0.32 -21.19 -1.38
CA LEU A 156 0.65 -20.09 -2.31
C LEU A 156 0.96 -18.78 -1.56
N HIS A 157 0.13 -18.42 -0.57
CA HIS A 157 0.36 -17.27 0.29
C HIS A 157 1.71 -17.37 1.02
N ASP A 158 1.98 -18.49 1.66
CA ASP A 158 3.19 -18.71 2.46
C ASP A 158 4.43 -18.72 1.56
N TYR A 159 4.33 -19.22 0.33
CA TYR A 159 5.41 -19.11 -0.66
C TYR A 159 5.77 -17.64 -0.90
N VAL A 160 4.78 -16.80 -1.23
CA VAL A 160 5.01 -15.36 -1.45
C VAL A 160 5.58 -14.70 -0.18
N ALA A 161 5.00 -14.98 0.99
CA ALA A 161 5.41 -14.39 2.26
C ALA A 161 6.83 -14.78 2.70
N THR A 162 7.32 -15.95 2.29
CA THR A 162 8.66 -16.45 2.67
C THR A 162 9.73 -16.19 1.61
N ARG A 163 9.37 -16.03 0.33
CA ARG A 163 10.33 -15.82 -0.77
C ARG A 163 10.53 -14.38 -1.15
N ILE A 164 9.58 -13.50 -0.83
CA ILE A 164 9.64 -12.11 -1.25
C ILE A 164 9.99 -11.25 -0.03
N SER A 165 11.00 -10.40 -0.20
CA SER A 165 11.38 -9.38 0.78
C SER A 165 10.60 -8.09 0.54
N TYR A 166 10.17 -7.43 1.61
CA TYR A 166 9.43 -6.18 1.48
C TYR A 166 10.38 -5.01 1.19
N ASP A 167 10.11 -4.27 0.11
CA ASP A 167 10.91 -3.11 -0.30
C ASP A 167 10.48 -1.84 0.47
N ALA A 168 10.95 -1.75 1.71
CA ALA A 168 10.66 -0.59 2.56
C ALA A 168 11.23 0.72 1.98
N ASP A 169 12.36 0.67 1.29
CA ASP A 169 13.00 1.85 0.72
C ASP A 169 12.19 2.42 -0.44
N ALA A 170 11.72 1.57 -1.37
CA ALA A 170 10.78 1.96 -2.42
C ALA A 170 9.47 2.49 -1.84
N TYR A 171 8.94 1.85 -0.79
CA TYR A 171 7.74 2.32 -0.11
C TYR A 171 7.89 3.72 0.49
N PHE A 172 8.99 3.99 1.21
CA PHE A 172 9.19 5.29 1.85
C PHE A 172 9.63 6.39 0.87
N SER A 173 10.34 6.04 -0.20
CA SER A 173 10.73 6.98 -1.24
C SER A 173 9.57 7.36 -2.17
N GLY A 174 8.61 6.43 -2.36
CA GLY A 174 7.54 6.54 -3.34
C GLY A 174 8.00 6.24 -4.78
N GLU A 175 9.21 5.72 -4.94
CA GLU A 175 9.80 5.34 -6.23
C GLU A 175 9.80 3.81 -6.32
N TYR A 176 8.76 3.28 -6.97
CA TYR A 176 8.53 1.84 -7.05
C TYR A 176 9.21 1.24 -8.29
N PRO A 177 10.11 0.24 -8.12
CA PRO A 177 10.48 -0.65 -9.21
C PRO A 177 9.26 -1.40 -9.77
N PRO A 178 9.36 -2.06 -10.94
CA PRO A 178 8.25 -2.82 -11.50
C PRO A 178 7.68 -3.85 -10.50
N GLN A 179 6.36 -3.83 -10.33
CA GLN A 179 5.62 -4.69 -9.40
C GLN A 179 4.85 -5.81 -10.13
N ASP A 180 5.20 -6.12 -11.39
CA ASP A 180 4.60 -7.21 -12.13
C ASP A 180 5.10 -8.58 -11.60
N PRO A 181 4.32 -9.66 -11.75
CA PRO A 181 4.66 -10.96 -11.16
C PRO A 181 6.02 -11.51 -11.58
N GLN A 182 6.42 -11.32 -12.84
CA GLN A 182 7.68 -11.88 -13.36
C GLN A 182 8.88 -11.15 -12.78
N THR A 183 8.82 -9.82 -12.72
CA THR A 183 9.86 -9.03 -12.07
C THR A 183 9.98 -9.42 -10.59
N VAL A 184 8.86 -9.46 -9.85
CA VAL A 184 8.86 -9.80 -8.42
C VAL A 184 9.38 -11.22 -8.16
N PHE A 185 8.99 -12.20 -8.99
CA PHE A 185 9.50 -13.57 -8.88
C PHE A 185 11.03 -13.63 -9.09
N LYS A 186 11.55 -12.85 -10.04
CA LYS A 186 12.98 -12.81 -10.34
C LYS A 186 13.79 -12.06 -9.29
N THR A 187 13.31 -10.89 -8.85
CA THR A 187 14.04 -10.01 -7.93
C THR A 187 13.88 -10.42 -6.47
N ARG A 188 12.84 -11.22 -6.16
CA ARG A 188 12.49 -11.63 -4.80
C ARG A 188 12.25 -10.44 -3.87
N GLN A 189 11.80 -9.30 -4.42
CA GLN A 189 11.58 -8.07 -3.68
C GLN A 189 10.39 -7.28 -4.25
N ALA A 190 9.52 -6.76 -3.38
CA ALA A 190 8.30 -6.03 -3.76
C ALA A 190 7.71 -5.16 -2.65
N VAL A 191 6.74 -4.30 -2.99
CA VAL A 191 5.80 -3.70 -2.03
C VAL A 191 4.43 -4.38 -2.10
N CYS A 192 3.43 -3.90 -1.35
CA CYS A 192 2.10 -4.51 -1.24
C CYS A 192 1.47 -4.95 -2.58
N GLN A 193 1.58 -4.13 -3.63
CA GLN A 193 1.09 -4.45 -4.96
C GLN A 193 1.80 -5.65 -5.59
N GLY A 194 3.13 -5.74 -5.49
CA GLY A 194 3.89 -6.86 -6.07
C GLY A 194 3.63 -8.19 -5.37
N TYR A 195 3.44 -8.18 -4.04
CA TYR A 195 2.99 -9.37 -3.30
C TYR A 195 1.63 -9.87 -3.80
N ALA A 196 0.66 -8.96 -3.92
CA ALA A 196 -0.69 -9.30 -4.38
C ALA A 196 -0.69 -9.81 -5.83
N ASN A 197 0.07 -9.16 -6.72
CA ASN A 197 0.22 -9.55 -8.11
C ASN A 197 0.85 -10.95 -8.26
N LEU A 198 1.90 -11.26 -7.49
CA LEU A 198 2.53 -12.57 -7.55
C LEU A 198 1.59 -13.67 -7.05
N LEU A 199 0.88 -13.44 -5.94
CA LEU A 199 -0.10 -14.40 -5.41
C LEU A 199 -1.23 -14.68 -6.43
N MET A 200 -1.79 -13.64 -7.04
CA MET A 200 -2.77 -13.76 -8.12
C MET A 200 -2.23 -14.53 -9.32
N ALA A 201 -0.96 -14.31 -9.71
CA ALA A 201 -0.37 -15.03 -10.83
C ALA A 201 -0.15 -16.52 -10.54
N LEU A 202 0.24 -16.85 -9.30
CA LEU A 202 0.33 -18.23 -8.83
C LEU A 202 -1.05 -18.92 -8.86
N SER A 203 -2.10 -18.28 -8.34
CA SER A 203 -3.45 -18.88 -8.31
C SER A 203 -3.98 -19.11 -9.72
N LYS A 204 -3.82 -18.13 -10.63
CA LYS A 204 -4.22 -18.25 -12.04
C LYS A 204 -3.54 -19.41 -12.75
N ALA A 205 -2.28 -19.72 -12.42
CA ALA A 205 -1.55 -20.80 -13.06
C ALA A 205 -2.16 -22.19 -12.77
N ILE A 206 -2.94 -22.31 -11.69
CA ILE A 206 -3.62 -23.55 -11.27
C ILE A 206 -5.16 -23.41 -11.26
N ASN A 207 -5.69 -22.42 -11.98
CA ASN A 207 -7.13 -22.14 -12.10
C ASN A 207 -7.85 -21.87 -10.78
N GLU A 208 -7.15 -21.29 -9.79
CA GLU A 208 -7.73 -20.83 -8.53
C GLU A 208 -8.06 -19.34 -8.59
N GLU A 209 -9.20 -18.96 -8.02
CA GLU A 209 -9.69 -17.58 -8.02
C GLU A 209 -9.19 -16.79 -6.81
N ILE A 210 -8.45 -15.72 -7.08
CA ILE A 210 -8.08 -14.70 -6.10
C ILE A 210 -8.47 -13.35 -6.69
N LEU A 211 -8.93 -12.42 -5.85
CA LEU A 211 -9.22 -11.04 -6.24
C LEU A 211 -8.28 -10.10 -5.50
N ILE A 212 -7.79 -9.06 -6.19
CA ILE A 212 -6.98 -8.01 -5.58
C ILE A 212 -7.92 -6.90 -5.12
N ILE A 213 -7.84 -6.57 -3.83
CA ILE A 213 -8.59 -5.48 -3.21
C ILE A 213 -7.59 -4.41 -2.75
N VAL A 214 -7.84 -3.17 -3.15
CA VAL A 214 -7.03 -2.02 -2.73
C VAL A 214 -7.63 -1.35 -1.50
N GLY A 215 -6.77 -0.78 -0.66
CA GLY A 215 -7.18 -0.05 0.53
C GLY A 215 -6.00 0.50 1.31
N ASP A 216 -6.29 1.10 2.46
CA ASP A 216 -5.30 1.68 3.36
C ASP A 216 -5.12 0.80 4.60
N SER A 217 -3.86 0.66 5.05
CA SER A 217 -3.56 0.02 6.34
C SER A 217 -3.84 0.98 7.49
N ARG A 218 -4.39 0.46 8.60
CA ARG A 218 -4.63 1.26 9.81
C ARG A 218 -3.30 1.68 10.44
N THR A 219 -3.18 2.96 10.75
CA THR A 219 -2.07 3.56 11.50
C THR A 219 -2.29 3.53 13.00
#